data_AF-A0A2D7AT88-F1
#
_entry.id   AF-A0A2D7AT88-F1
#
_cell.length_a   1.000
_cell.length_b   1.000
_cell.length_c   1.000
_cell.angle_alpha   90.00
_cell.angle_beta   90.00
_cell.angle_gamma   90.00
#
_symmetry.space_group_name_H-M   'P 1'
#
loop_
_entity.id
_entity.type
_entity.pdbx_description
1 polymer ?
#
loop_
_entity_poly.entity_id
_entity_poly.type
_entity_poly.pdbx_seq_one_letter_code
_entity_poly.pdbx_strand_id
1 'polypeptide(L)'
;MRGALWKILLLFQITMASYIIYFKEALGAVMPSFRICSNCFGSQVYPYMGFMTGERYQCQECEEILVMPIEFDNTDDYLQFLKVQSPEKFAQIEGDLKDVQKEVEVPKPITEDEDLELVSNSGKLSHICIFEDCQKGKRSGTDYCRKHWRDGHDVEF
;
A
#
# COMPACT_ATOMS: atom_id res chain seq x y z
N MET A 1 19.98 13.80 -49.03
CA MET A 1 18.86 13.53 -48.11
C MET A 1 18.76 12.08 -47.60
N ARG A 2 19.76 11.19 -47.82
CA ARG A 2 19.71 9.78 -47.35
C ARG A 2 20.28 9.53 -45.94
N GLY A 3 21.12 10.44 -45.41
CA GLY A 3 21.77 10.27 -44.11
C GLY A 3 20.90 10.60 -42.89
N ALA A 4 19.86 11.41 -43.05
CA ALA A 4 18.97 11.80 -41.94
C ALA A 4 18.00 10.67 -41.55
N LEU A 5 17.50 9.92 -42.53
CA LEU A 5 16.60 8.79 -42.32
C LEU A 5 17.26 7.63 -41.57
N TRP A 6 18.54 7.34 -41.84
CA TRP A 6 19.25 6.26 -41.14
C TRP A 6 19.53 6.62 -39.67
N LYS A 7 19.84 7.88 -39.37
CA LYS A 7 20.03 8.34 -37.98
C LYS A 7 18.75 8.24 -37.14
N ILE A 8 17.60 8.56 -37.72
CA ILE A 8 16.30 8.45 -37.04
C ILE A 8 15.96 6.98 -36.77
N LEU A 9 16.21 6.09 -37.74
CA LEU A 9 15.99 4.65 -37.58
C LEU A 9 16.89 4.02 -36.52
N LEU A 10 18.15 4.46 -36.43
CA LEU A 10 19.11 3.99 -35.44
C LEU A 10 18.73 4.46 -34.02
N LEU A 11 18.29 5.71 -33.88
CA LEU A 11 17.79 6.23 -32.60
C LEU A 11 16.52 5.51 -32.15
N PHE A 12 15.60 5.20 -33.06
CA PHE A 12 14.38 4.45 -32.75
C PHE A 12 14.68 3.01 -32.27
N GLN A 13 15.64 2.34 -32.90
CA GLN A 13 16.10 1.00 -32.49
C GLN A 13 16.77 1.04 -31.12
N ILE A 14 17.57 2.07 -30.82
CA ILE A 14 18.22 2.24 -29.51
C ILE A 14 17.17 2.50 -28.43
N THR A 15 16.20 3.39 -28.65
CA THR A 15 15.16 3.67 -27.65
C THR A 15 14.25 2.47 -27.39
N MET A 16 13.93 1.68 -28.42
CA MET A 16 13.13 0.47 -28.27
C MET A 16 13.90 -0.63 -27.51
N ALA A 17 15.20 -0.82 -27.80
CA ALA A 17 16.03 -1.76 -27.06
C ALA A 17 16.20 -1.36 -25.59
N SER A 18 16.43 -0.07 -25.31
CA SER A 18 16.48 0.45 -23.94
C SER A 18 15.16 0.23 -23.20
N TYR A 19 14.01 0.49 -23.84
CA TYR A 19 12.70 0.26 -23.23
C TYR A 19 12.46 -1.22 -22.91
N ILE A 20 12.86 -2.14 -23.79
CA ILE A 20 12.73 -3.60 -23.56
C ILE A 20 13.63 -4.06 -22.40
N ILE A 21 14.83 -3.49 -22.23
CA ILE A 21 15.73 -3.81 -21.12
C ILE A 21 15.12 -3.34 -19.79
N TYR A 22 14.64 -2.08 -19.73
CA TYR A 22 13.97 -1.56 -18.53
C TYR A 22 12.71 -2.35 -18.16
N PHE A 23 11.94 -2.84 -19.14
CA PHE A 23 10.72 -3.59 -18.88
C PHE A 23 10.99 -5.00 -18.31
N LYS A 24 12.12 -5.63 -18.68
CA LYS A 24 12.51 -6.94 -18.15
C LYS A 24 12.99 -6.89 -16.70
N GLU A 25 13.59 -5.79 -16.26
CA GLU A 25 13.99 -5.62 -14.85
C GLU A 25 12.79 -5.44 -13.91
N ALA A 26 11.68 -4.84 -14.36
CA ALA A 26 10.49 -4.64 -13.54
C ALA A 26 9.67 -5.93 -13.29
N LEU A 27 9.73 -6.91 -14.21
CA LEU A 27 9.01 -8.19 -14.10
C LEU A 27 9.75 -9.23 -13.24
N GLY A 28 11.01 -8.96 -12.87
CA GLY A 28 11.86 -9.86 -12.10
C GLY A 28 11.86 -9.60 -10.58
N ALA A 29 10.97 -8.75 -10.07
CA ALA A 29 10.79 -8.57 -8.64
C ALA A 29 10.08 -9.82 -8.07
N VAL A 30 10.87 -10.85 -7.78
CA VAL A 30 10.46 -11.98 -6.95
C VAL A 30 9.94 -11.39 -5.65
N MET A 31 8.62 -11.46 -5.44
CA MET A 31 8.04 -11.07 -4.16
C MET A 31 8.70 -11.93 -3.08
N PRO A 32 9.17 -11.34 -1.98
CA PRO A 32 9.74 -12.12 -0.88
C PRO A 32 8.68 -13.11 -0.36
N SER A 33 9.10 -14.30 0.05
CA SER A 33 8.21 -15.28 0.66
C SER A 33 7.47 -14.64 1.84
N PHE A 34 6.18 -14.96 1.96
CA PHE A 34 5.31 -14.37 2.97
C PHE A 34 4.67 -15.46 3.82
N ARG A 35 4.22 -15.07 5.01
CA ARG A 35 3.74 -15.97 6.05
C ARG A 35 2.26 -15.73 6.29
N ILE A 36 1.50 -16.80 6.48
CA ILE A 36 0.08 -16.72 6.81
C ILE A 36 -0.21 -17.36 8.18
N CYS A 37 -1.33 -16.95 8.76
CA CYS A 37 -1.83 -17.52 10.00
C CYS A 37 -2.38 -18.92 9.74
N SER A 38 -2.03 -19.90 10.59
CA SER A 38 -2.54 -21.28 10.45
C SER A 38 -4.00 -21.45 10.86
N ASN A 39 -4.58 -20.48 11.58
CA ASN A 39 -5.95 -20.55 12.09
C ASN A 39 -6.93 -19.77 11.22
N CYS A 40 -6.65 -18.49 10.97
CA CYS A 40 -7.54 -17.64 10.16
C CYS A 40 -7.11 -17.54 8.70
N PHE A 41 -5.93 -18.05 8.31
CA PHE A 41 -5.33 -17.89 6.98
C PHE A 41 -5.09 -16.45 6.56
N GLY A 42 -4.92 -15.54 7.51
CA GLY A 42 -4.57 -14.13 7.24
C GLY A 42 -3.12 -13.96 6.83
N SER A 43 -2.85 -13.09 5.87
CA SER A 43 -1.48 -12.81 5.39
C SER A 43 -0.75 -11.78 6.25
N GLN A 44 -1.47 -11.07 7.12
CA GLN A 44 -0.89 -10.09 8.04
C GLN A 44 -0.37 -10.79 9.30
N VAL A 45 0.83 -11.34 9.22
CA VAL A 45 1.52 -12.03 10.32
C VAL A 45 2.87 -11.36 10.57
N TYR A 46 3.11 -10.94 11.83
CA TYR A 46 4.34 -10.25 12.23
C TYR A 46 5.04 -10.97 13.40
N PRO A 47 6.36 -10.80 13.57
CA PRO A 47 7.07 -11.36 14.71
C PRO A 47 6.51 -10.87 16.04
N TYR A 48 6.24 -11.79 16.96
CA TYR A 48 5.69 -11.50 18.27
C TYR A 48 6.77 -10.94 19.21
N MET A 49 6.60 -9.69 19.66
CA MET A 49 7.56 -8.95 20.49
C MET A 49 7.38 -9.21 22.00
N GLY A 50 7.17 -10.46 22.41
CA GLY A 50 6.97 -10.83 23.82
C GLY A 50 8.24 -11.28 24.54
N PHE A 51 8.18 -11.35 25.87
CA PHE A 51 9.27 -11.86 26.71
C PHE A 51 9.52 -13.38 26.60
N MET A 52 8.68 -14.11 25.86
CA MET A 52 8.79 -15.55 25.69
C MET A 52 9.92 -15.88 24.72
N THR A 53 10.82 -16.78 25.10
CA THR A 53 11.92 -17.26 24.26
C THR A 53 11.39 -18.11 23.09
N GLY A 54 11.86 -17.81 21.87
CA GLY A 54 11.54 -18.52 20.63
C GLY A 54 10.98 -17.60 19.54
N GLU A 55 11.19 -17.97 18.28
CA GLU A 55 10.54 -17.29 17.15
C GLU A 55 9.05 -17.56 17.21
N ARG A 56 8.29 -16.51 17.52
CA ARG A 56 6.84 -16.53 17.56
C ARG A 56 6.32 -15.44 16.65
N TYR A 57 5.10 -15.60 16.19
CA TYR A 57 4.43 -14.70 15.29
C TYR A 57 3.05 -14.37 15.87
N GLN A 58 2.54 -13.19 15.58
CA GLN A 58 1.20 -12.78 15.93
C GLN A 58 0.45 -12.41 14.66
N CYS A 59 -0.77 -12.93 14.52
CA CYS A 59 -1.65 -12.55 13.43
C CYS A 59 -2.37 -11.24 13.76
N GLN A 60 -2.41 -10.31 12.81
CA GLN A 60 -3.13 -9.03 12.97
C GLN A 60 -4.65 -9.20 12.87
N GLU A 61 -5.13 -10.24 12.18
CA GLU A 61 -6.56 -10.44 11.94
C GLU A 61 -7.26 -11.14 13.11
N CYS A 62 -6.63 -12.14 13.72
CA CYS A 62 -7.22 -12.93 14.81
C CYS A 62 -6.44 -12.88 16.13
N GLU A 63 -5.38 -12.08 16.21
CA GLU A 63 -4.53 -11.88 17.40
C GLU A 63 -3.83 -13.14 17.95
N GLU A 64 -3.91 -14.26 17.24
CA GLU A 64 -3.32 -15.51 17.69
C GLU A 64 -1.79 -15.50 17.61
N ILE A 65 -1.17 -16.03 18.67
CA ILE A 65 0.28 -16.23 18.75
C ILE A 65 0.65 -17.61 18.24
N LEU A 66 1.36 -17.65 17.12
CA LEU A 66 1.76 -18.84 16.40
C LEU A 66 3.26 -19.10 16.59
N VAL A 67 3.64 -20.37 16.70
CA VAL A 67 5.04 -20.78 16.67
C VAL A 67 5.50 -21.09 15.24
N MET A 68 4.60 -21.64 14.42
CA MET A 68 4.90 -22.07 13.06
C MET A 68 3.83 -21.52 12.09
N PRO A 69 4.06 -20.34 11.50
CA PRO A 69 3.21 -19.86 10.42
C PRO A 69 3.45 -20.64 9.13
N ILE A 70 2.46 -20.66 8.24
CA ILE A 70 2.59 -21.33 6.94
C ILE A 70 3.24 -20.34 5.97
N GLU A 71 4.25 -20.78 5.25
CA GLU A 71 5.02 -19.92 4.34
C GLU A 71 4.67 -20.24 2.89
N PHE A 72 4.56 -19.18 2.08
CA PHE A 72 4.31 -19.26 0.65
C PHE A 72 5.30 -18.39 -0.11
N ASP A 73 5.76 -18.92 -1.25
CA ASP A 73 6.65 -18.19 -2.16
C ASP A 73 5.86 -17.36 -3.18
N ASN A 74 4.63 -17.75 -3.49
CA ASN A 74 3.78 -17.11 -4.49
C ASN A 74 2.33 -16.95 -4.00
N THR A 75 1.69 -15.85 -4.40
CA THR A 75 0.27 -15.59 -4.17
C THR A 75 -0.63 -16.62 -4.83
N ASP A 76 -0.24 -17.15 -5.99
CA ASP A 76 -1.03 -18.16 -6.70
C ASP A 76 -1.20 -19.45 -5.88
N ASP A 77 -0.12 -19.90 -5.22
CA ASP A 77 -0.12 -21.09 -4.38
C ASP A 77 -0.99 -20.89 -3.13
N TYR A 78 -0.92 -19.70 -2.54
CA TYR A 78 -1.80 -19.30 -1.44
C TYR A 78 -3.28 -19.30 -1.85
N LEU A 79 -3.62 -18.75 -3.02
CA LEU A 79 -4.99 -18.76 -3.53
C LEU A 79 -5.50 -20.19 -3.80
N GLN A 80 -4.66 -21.07 -4.34
CA GLN A 80 -5.00 -22.48 -4.52
C GLN A 80 -5.24 -23.18 -3.19
N PHE A 81 -4.39 -22.91 -2.19
CA PHE A 81 -4.56 -23.42 -0.83
C PHE A 81 -5.90 -22.98 -0.22
N LEU A 82 -6.28 -21.71 -0.36
CA LEU A 82 -7.54 -21.18 0.17
C LEU A 82 -8.77 -21.83 -0.46
N LYS A 83 -8.74 -22.14 -1.77
CA LYS A 83 -9.87 -22.84 -2.44
C LYS A 83 -10.21 -24.17 -1.76
N VAL A 84 -9.21 -24.84 -1.17
CA VAL A 84 -9.37 -26.13 -0.50
C VAL A 84 -9.70 -25.94 0.99
N GLN A 85 -8.99 -25.04 1.68
CA GLN A 85 -9.07 -24.92 3.14
C GLN A 85 -10.12 -23.94 3.65
N SER A 86 -10.37 -22.85 2.91
CA SER A 86 -11.32 -21.80 3.32
C SER A 86 -11.92 -21.11 2.10
N PRO A 87 -12.97 -21.69 1.50
CA PRO A 87 -13.61 -21.11 0.31
C PRO A 87 -14.25 -19.74 0.60
N GLU A 88 -14.68 -19.50 1.84
CA GLU A 88 -15.22 -18.21 2.28
C GLU A 88 -14.17 -17.10 2.20
N LYS A 89 -12.96 -17.39 2.70
CA LYS A 89 -11.87 -16.41 2.66
C LYS A 89 -11.34 -16.21 1.25
N PHE A 90 -11.34 -17.26 0.43
CA PHE A 90 -11.02 -17.15 -0.99
C PHE A 90 -11.96 -16.16 -1.70
N ALA A 91 -13.28 -16.25 -1.47
CA ALA A 91 -14.26 -15.37 -2.11
C ALA A 91 -14.09 -13.89 -1.71
N GLN A 92 -13.70 -13.61 -0.46
CA GLN A 92 -13.42 -12.26 0.02
C GLN A 92 -12.23 -11.65 -0.73
N ILE A 93 -11.11 -12.38 -0.79
CA ILE A 93 -9.88 -11.90 -1.44
C ILE A 93 -10.05 -11.76 -2.96
N GLU A 94 -10.80 -12.66 -3.59
CA GLU A 94 -11.11 -12.56 -5.02
C GLU A 94 -11.97 -11.32 -5.33
N GLY A 95 -12.86 -10.94 -4.41
CA GLY A 95 -13.63 -9.70 -4.50
C GLY A 95 -12.73 -8.46 -4.48
N ASP A 96 -11.86 -8.37 -3.48
CA ASP A 96 -10.94 -7.23 -3.29
C ASP A 96 -10.02 -7.04 -4.50
N LEU A 97 -9.52 -8.12 -5.10
CA LEU A 97 -8.67 -8.06 -6.30
C LEU A 97 -9.40 -7.49 -7.53
N LYS A 98 -10.69 -7.79 -7.69
CA LYS A 98 -11.51 -7.29 -8.81
C LYS A 98 -11.82 -5.80 -8.66
N ASP A 99 -12.00 -5.34 -7.44
CA ASP A 99 -12.26 -3.92 -7.17
C ASP A 99 -11.02 -3.05 -7.45
N VAL A 100 -9.82 -3.53 -7.11
CA VAL A 100 -8.56 -2.84 -7.44
C VAL A 100 -8.35 -2.69 -8.95
N GLN A 101 -8.73 -3.69 -9.76
CA GLN A 101 -8.61 -3.61 -11.22
C GLN A 101 -9.58 -2.57 -11.82
N LYS A 102 -10.72 -2.33 -11.17
CA LYS A 102 -11.73 -1.36 -11.63
C LYS A 102 -11.32 0.10 -11.42
N GLU A 103 -10.44 0.37 -10.45
CA GLU A 103 -9.92 1.72 -10.20
C GLU A 103 -8.81 2.15 -11.18
N VAL A 104 -8.12 1.20 -11.81
CA VAL A 104 -6.98 1.46 -12.71
C VAL A 104 -7.44 1.84 -14.14
N GLU A 105 -8.69 1.55 -14.52
CA GLU A 105 -9.21 1.75 -15.90
C GLU A 105 -9.84 3.12 -16.20
N VAL A 106 -9.66 4.15 -15.36
CA VAL A 106 -10.14 5.52 -15.68
C VAL A 106 -8.97 6.42 -16.07
N PRO A 107 -8.70 6.66 -17.38
CA PRO A 107 -7.88 7.78 -17.79
C PRO A 107 -8.66 9.06 -17.48
N LYS A 108 -8.22 9.83 -16.50
CA LYS A 108 -8.77 11.17 -16.22
C LYS A 108 -8.12 12.16 -17.20
N PRO A 109 -8.84 12.74 -18.18
CA PRO A 109 -8.37 13.93 -18.86
C PRO A 109 -8.50 15.10 -17.88
N ILE A 110 -7.46 15.91 -17.81
CA ILE A 110 -7.46 17.16 -17.06
C ILE A 110 -8.26 18.17 -17.89
N THR A 111 -9.41 18.58 -17.38
CA THR A 111 -9.98 19.89 -17.68
C THR A 111 -10.34 20.54 -16.34
N GLU A 112 -9.65 21.65 -16.06
CA GLU A 112 -10.18 22.80 -15.33
C GLU A 112 -11.59 23.05 -15.91
N ASP A 113 -12.65 23.17 -15.10
CA ASP A 113 -13.31 24.45 -14.77
C ASP A 113 -14.43 24.20 -13.75
N GLU A 114 -14.83 25.27 -13.09
CA GLU A 114 -15.72 25.49 -11.95
C GLU A 114 -17.07 24.74 -11.93
N ASP A 115 -17.46 24.21 -10.75
CA ASP A 115 -18.75 24.48 -10.09
C ASP A 115 -18.89 23.61 -8.81
N LEU A 116 -18.61 24.24 -7.66
CA LEU A 116 -18.70 23.63 -6.33
C LEU A 116 -20.08 23.92 -5.72
N GLU A 117 -21.02 22.98 -5.85
CA GLU A 117 -22.16 22.86 -4.91
C GLU A 117 -22.01 21.63 -4.02
N LEU A 118 -21.74 21.93 -2.75
CA LEU A 118 -22.16 21.26 -1.51
C LEU A 118 -22.49 19.75 -1.59
N VAL A 119 -21.47 18.93 -1.36
CA VAL A 119 -21.64 17.63 -0.70
C VAL A 119 -20.90 17.68 0.63
N SER A 120 -21.66 17.48 1.71
CA SER A 120 -21.21 17.46 3.10
C SER A 120 -20.08 16.47 3.29
N ASN A 121 -18.86 16.97 3.28
CA ASN A 121 -17.69 16.21 3.65
C ASN A 121 -17.65 16.17 5.19
N SER A 122 -18.25 15.14 5.79
CA SER A 122 -17.89 14.73 7.16
C SER A 122 -16.48 14.12 7.12
N GLY A 123 -15.52 14.97 6.76
CA GLY A 123 -14.14 14.61 6.48
C GLY A 123 -13.31 14.76 7.74
N LYS A 124 -13.03 13.62 8.38
CA LYS A 124 -11.84 13.32 9.20
C LYS A 124 -11.08 14.57 9.69
N LEU A 125 -11.56 15.17 10.79
CA LEU A 125 -10.87 16.22 11.56
C LEU A 125 -9.53 15.74 12.17
N SER A 126 -9.08 14.52 11.90
CA SER A 126 -7.86 13.93 12.46
C SER A 126 -6.59 14.66 12.01
N HIS A 127 -6.61 15.39 10.89
CA HIS A 127 -5.43 16.07 10.37
C HIS A 127 -5.27 17.51 10.85
N ILE A 128 -6.29 18.10 11.47
CA ILE A 128 -6.31 19.51 11.88
C ILE A 128 -5.91 19.63 13.35
N CYS A 129 -5.13 20.65 13.69
CA CYS A 129 -4.78 20.99 15.07
C CYS A 129 -6.05 21.06 15.95
N ILE A 130 -5.95 20.58 17.19
CA ILE A 130 -7.09 20.55 18.13
C ILE A 130 -7.68 21.93 18.50
N PHE A 131 -6.98 23.03 18.20
CA PHE A 131 -7.47 24.38 18.50
C PHE A 131 -8.50 24.79 17.45
N GLU A 132 -9.70 25.17 17.89
CA GLU A 132 -10.84 25.49 17.02
C GLU A 132 -10.55 26.64 16.04
N ASP A 133 -9.70 27.59 16.45
CA ASP A 133 -9.25 28.72 15.61
C ASP A 133 -8.03 28.37 14.73
N CYS A 134 -7.59 27.11 14.70
CA CYS A 134 -6.35 26.69 14.06
C CYS A 134 -6.57 25.69 12.92
N GLN A 135 -6.55 26.18 11.69
CA GLN A 135 -6.65 25.34 10.49
C GLN A 135 -5.32 24.68 10.07
N LYS A 136 -4.31 24.67 10.95
CA LYS A 136 -2.99 24.07 10.64
C LYS A 136 -3.00 22.58 10.87
N GLY A 137 -2.22 21.85 10.07
CA GLY A 137 -2.05 20.42 10.21
C GLY A 137 -1.36 20.01 11.52
N LYS A 138 -1.76 18.86 12.07
CA LYS A 138 -1.08 18.21 13.20
C LYS A 138 0.34 17.78 12.83
N ARG A 139 1.28 17.89 13.77
CA ARG A 139 2.60 17.27 13.63
C ARG A 139 2.50 15.78 13.98
N SER A 140 3.14 14.92 13.19
CA SER A 140 3.11 13.46 13.41
C SER A 140 3.49 13.10 14.85
N GLY A 141 2.61 12.36 15.54
CA GLY A 141 2.76 12.00 16.95
C GLY A 141 2.22 12.99 17.98
N THR A 142 1.55 14.09 17.56
CA THR A 142 0.96 15.09 18.48
C THR A 142 -0.38 15.62 17.97
N ASP A 143 -1.25 16.05 18.88
CA ASP A 143 -2.54 16.70 18.54
C ASP A 143 -2.43 18.18 18.14
N TYR A 144 -1.22 18.72 18.17
CA TYR A 144 -0.92 20.12 17.96
C TYR A 144 -0.16 20.35 16.65
N CYS A 145 -0.36 21.53 16.06
CA CYS A 145 0.51 22.00 14.99
C CYS A 145 1.88 22.42 15.55
N ARG A 146 2.87 22.62 14.67
CA ARG A 146 4.23 23.06 15.06
C ARG A 146 4.23 24.34 15.92
N LYS A 147 3.27 25.25 15.70
CA LYS A 147 3.16 26.51 16.45
C LYS A 147 2.65 26.25 17.88
N HIS A 148 1.48 25.64 18.02
CA HIS A 148 0.88 25.38 19.33
C HIS A 148 1.65 24.36 20.17
N TRP A 149 2.41 23.46 19.54
CA TRP A 149 3.36 22.61 20.27
C TRP A 149 4.47 23.44 20.93
N ARG A 150 4.92 24.55 20.30
CA ARG A 150 5.91 25.46 20.88
C ARG A 150 5.26 26.32 21.97
N ASP A 151 4.12 26.93 21.67
CA ASP A 151 3.40 27.81 22.60
C ASP A 151 2.98 27.07 23.89
N GLY A 152 2.66 25.77 23.82
CA GLY A 152 2.33 24.93 24.99
C GLY A 152 3.53 24.30 25.71
N HIS A 153 4.73 24.40 25.14
CA HIS A 153 5.98 23.87 25.71
C HIS A 153 6.89 25.00 26.27
N ASP A 154 6.42 26.24 26.24
CA ASP A 154 6.99 27.37 26.98
C ASP A 154 6.57 27.32 28.47
N VAL A 155 6.68 26.13 29.08
CA VAL A 155 6.67 26.00 30.54
C VAL A 155 8.09 26.31 30.99
N GLU A 156 8.25 27.42 31.69
CA GLU A 156 9.50 27.83 32.30
C GLU A 156 10.10 26.67 33.14
N PHE A 157 11.42 26.53 33.01
CA PHE A 157 12.35 25.54 33.58
C PHE A 157 11.95 24.86 34.90
#